data_AF-A0A0S9CKE6-F1
#
_entry.id   AF-A0A0S9CKE6-F1
#
_cell.length_a   1.000
_cell.length_b   1.000
_cell.length_c   1.000
_cell.angle_alpha   90.00
_cell.angle_beta   90.00
_cell.angle_gamma   90.00
#
_symmetry.space_group_name_H-M   'P 1'
#
loop_
_entity.id
_entity.type
_entity.pdbx_description
1 polymer ?
#
loop_
_entity_poly.entity_id
_entity_poly.type
_entity_poly.pdbx_seq_one_letter_code
_entity_poly.pdbx_strand_id
1 'polypeptide(L)'
;MRQLLIGMAMTISAMVATPVRAAIFTYIVTGNVIGDASDGGAAFGEDVVGRGFTARFEVDDAMPLALYVADTGGSSARGGGSIQDGTRPPVAAMLTINGVERAVRTGDEDMPPMCIPGFGCFGASSGIDDSGEIVKNAVARTLSLSAGYDSYAGCCADYGSWYSIATDDLRFSLFDASFTSPDYRQDGTFAVSGTGAFATVFSAGDRSGGVDYSTRLTLAPTLLQVTGGAVPEPGTWAMMLLGFALIGGGLRHGRAAAPAARAARQLGQAA
;
A
#
# COMPACT_ATOMS: atom_id res chain seq x y z
N MET A 1 35.13 18.20 -50.91
CA MET A 1 34.21 18.77 -49.88
C MET A 1 32.93 17.93 -49.77
N ARG A 2 33.01 16.66 -49.37
CA ARG A 2 31.82 15.76 -49.32
C ARG A 2 31.83 14.76 -48.15
N GLN A 3 32.74 14.91 -47.18
CA GLN A 3 32.98 13.94 -46.10
C GLN A 3 32.69 14.47 -44.69
N LEU A 4 32.03 15.63 -44.53
CA LEU A 4 31.86 16.30 -43.23
C LEU A 4 30.44 16.22 -42.64
N LEU A 5 29.56 15.35 -43.16
CA LEU A 5 28.13 15.34 -42.80
C LEU A 5 27.59 13.99 -42.28
N ILE A 6 28.46 13.07 -41.83
CA ILE A 6 28.04 11.74 -41.31
C ILE A 6 28.20 11.63 -39.77
N GLY A 7 28.67 12.68 -39.08
CA GLY A 7 29.08 12.59 -37.67
C GLY A 7 28.04 12.94 -36.58
N MET A 8 26.75 13.13 -36.88
CA MET A 8 25.82 13.77 -35.93
C MET A 8 24.43 13.11 -35.89
N ALA A 9 24.37 11.78 -35.70
CA ALA A 9 23.10 11.06 -35.56
C ALA A 9 23.17 9.86 -34.57
N MET A 10 24.05 9.91 -33.57
CA MET A 10 24.17 8.85 -32.53
C MET A 10 24.14 9.42 -31.10
N THR A 11 23.34 10.44 -30.86
CA THR A 11 23.14 10.99 -29.53
C THR A 11 21.70 11.44 -29.43
N ILE A 12 20.84 10.58 -28.89
CA ILE A 12 19.57 10.83 -28.16
C ILE A 12 18.84 9.46 -28.15
N SER A 13 19.26 8.55 -27.28
CA SER A 13 18.43 7.42 -26.85
C SER A 13 18.59 7.12 -25.36
N ALA A 14 19.22 8.04 -24.60
CA ALA A 14 19.55 7.80 -23.20
C ALA A 14 18.49 8.33 -22.20
N MET A 15 17.39 8.94 -22.62
CA MET A 15 16.49 9.60 -21.68
C MET A 15 15.04 9.51 -22.16
N VAL A 16 14.31 8.48 -21.73
CA VAL A 16 13.16 8.57 -20.81
C VAL A 16 12.82 7.12 -20.44
N ALA A 17 13.58 6.51 -19.54
CA ALA A 17 13.03 5.39 -18.79
C ALA A 17 11.99 6.03 -17.85
N THR A 18 10.72 6.03 -18.26
CA THR A 18 9.66 6.40 -17.33
C THR A 18 9.76 5.43 -16.16
N PRO A 19 9.90 5.90 -14.91
CA PRO A 19 9.92 5.00 -13.78
C PRO A 19 8.65 4.15 -13.86
N VAL A 20 8.82 2.84 -13.83
CA VAL A 20 7.71 1.90 -13.63
C VAL A 20 7.03 2.38 -12.36
N ARG A 21 5.85 2.99 -12.49
CA ARG A 21 5.09 3.39 -11.31
C ARG A 21 4.66 2.09 -10.63
N ALA A 22 4.93 2.05 -9.34
CA ALA A 22 4.48 1.03 -8.39
C ALA A 22 3.06 0.58 -8.68
N ALA A 23 2.82 -0.74 -8.66
CA ALA A 23 1.47 -1.25 -8.71
C ALA A 23 0.94 -1.26 -7.27
N ILE A 24 0.12 -0.27 -6.92
CA ILE A 24 -0.62 -0.33 -5.66
C ILE A 24 -1.74 -1.36 -5.85
N PHE A 25 -1.76 -2.40 -5.01
CA PHE A 25 -2.82 -3.39 -4.99
C PHE A 25 -3.77 -3.12 -3.84
N THR A 26 -5.07 -3.20 -4.09
CA THR A 26 -6.09 -3.08 -3.05
C THR A 26 -6.79 -4.43 -2.86
N TYR A 27 -6.80 -4.90 -1.60
CA TYR A 27 -7.55 -6.08 -1.16
C TYR A 27 -8.72 -5.59 -0.31
N ILE A 28 -9.94 -5.91 -0.70
CA ILE A 28 -11.15 -5.56 0.04
C ILE A 28 -11.78 -6.86 0.52
N VAL A 29 -11.70 -7.10 1.83
CA VAL A 29 -12.36 -8.21 2.51
C VAL A 29 -13.69 -7.72 3.06
N THR A 30 -14.78 -8.42 2.77
CA THR A 30 -16.09 -8.14 3.38
C THR A 30 -16.65 -9.38 4.06
N GLY A 31 -17.48 -9.16 5.06
CA GLY A 31 -18.09 -10.23 5.84
C GLY A 31 -18.93 -9.69 6.99
N ASN A 32 -19.13 -10.50 8.03
CA ASN A 32 -19.87 -10.12 9.23
C ASN A 32 -19.01 -10.21 10.49
N VAL A 33 -19.27 -9.35 11.46
CA VAL A 33 -18.73 -9.48 12.82
C VAL A 33 -19.47 -10.61 13.53
N ILE A 34 -18.74 -11.57 14.09
CA ILE A 34 -19.32 -12.77 14.75
C ILE A 34 -19.03 -12.83 16.25
N GLY A 35 -18.16 -11.97 16.77
CA GLY A 35 -17.86 -11.88 18.18
C GLY A 35 -17.33 -10.50 18.55
N ASP A 36 -17.67 -10.05 19.74
CA ASP A 36 -17.21 -8.81 20.33
C ASP A 36 -16.85 -9.08 21.80
N ALA A 37 -15.58 -8.87 22.14
CA ALA A 37 -15.04 -9.00 23.49
C ALA A 37 -14.43 -7.66 23.96
N SER A 38 -15.00 -6.55 23.49
CA SER A 38 -14.52 -5.21 23.77
C SER A 38 -14.93 -4.71 25.15
N ASP A 39 -14.03 -3.97 25.79
CA ASP A 39 -14.28 -3.29 27.05
C ASP A 39 -14.59 -1.81 26.78
N GLY A 40 -15.76 -1.34 27.23
CA GLY A 40 -16.12 0.09 27.22
C GLY A 40 -16.78 0.64 25.95
N GLY A 41 -17.37 -0.20 25.09
CA GLY A 41 -18.15 0.28 23.93
C GLY A 41 -17.27 0.72 22.76
N ALA A 42 -16.56 -0.28 22.23
CA ALA A 42 -15.51 -0.28 21.21
C ALA A 42 -15.57 0.73 20.06
N ALA A 43 -14.43 0.87 19.39
CA ALA A 43 -14.10 1.82 18.31
C ALA A 43 -15.16 2.05 17.20
N PHE A 44 -16.19 1.21 17.09
CA PHE A 44 -17.25 1.24 16.08
C PHE A 44 -18.67 1.41 16.66
N GLY A 45 -18.79 1.76 17.95
CA GLY A 45 -20.05 1.90 18.67
C GLY A 45 -20.52 0.60 19.33
N GLU A 46 -21.74 0.62 19.85
CA GLU A 46 -22.39 -0.54 20.45
C GLU A 46 -23.03 -1.45 19.39
N ASP A 47 -23.27 -2.72 19.73
CA ASP A 47 -24.01 -3.70 18.90
C ASP A 47 -23.40 -3.94 17.50
N VAL A 48 -22.11 -4.29 17.48
CA VAL A 48 -21.38 -4.61 16.23
C VAL A 48 -21.58 -6.05 15.77
N VAL A 49 -21.99 -6.98 16.64
CA VAL A 49 -22.18 -8.40 16.28
C VAL A 49 -23.31 -8.55 15.27
N GLY A 50 -23.08 -9.33 14.21
CA GLY A 50 -24.01 -9.51 13.10
C GLY A 50 -23.99 -8.37 12.08
N ARG A 51 -23.24 -7.29 12.31
CA ARG A 51 -23.08 -6.20 11.34
C ARG A 51 -22.08 -6.58 10.26
N GLY A 52 -22.29 -6.03 9.07
CA GLY A 52 -21.35 -6.14 7.96
C GLY A 52 -20.09 -5.33 8.24
N PHE A 53 -18.94 -5.84 7.80
CA PHE A 53 -17.67 -5.12 7.80
C PHE A 53 -17.07 -5.05 6.39
N THR A 54 -16.22 -4.04 6.18
CA THR A 54 -15.32 -3.92 5.03
C THR A 54 -13.92 -3.62 5.54
N ALA A 55 -12.95 -4.50 5.25
CA ALA A 55 -11.54 -4.29 5.53
C ALA A 55 -10.76 -4.09 4.22
N ARG A 56 -10.11 -2.94 4.08
CA ARG A 56 -9.30 -2.58 2.93
C ARG A 56 -7.83 -2.67 3.30
N PHE A 57 -7.04 -3.39 2.51
CA PHE A 57 -5.57 -3.39 2.57
C PHE A 57 -5.04 -2.78 1.27
N GLU A 58 -4.16 -1.79 1.39
CA GLU A 58 -3.39 -1.25 0.27
C GLU A 58 -1.95 -1.73 0.38
N VAL A 59 -1.41 -2.24 -0.72
CA VAL A 59 -0.06 -2.79 -0.78
C VAL A 59 0.71 -1.99 -1.81
N ASP A 60 1.74 -1.27 -1.36
CA ASP A 60 2.66 -0.59 -2.25
C ASP A 60 3.80 -1.52 -2.60
N ASP A 61 3.72 -2.13 -3.79
CA ASP A 61 4.66 -3.16 -4.17
C ASP A 61 6.05 -2.62 -4.56
N ALA A 62 6.21 -1.30 -4.68
CA ALA A 62 7.48 -0.68 -5.06
C ALA A 62 8.26 -0.09 -3.90
N MET A 63 7.78 -0.19 -2.66
CA MET A 63 8.55 0.29 -1.52
C MET A 63 9.87 -0.47 -1.41
N PRO A 64 11.03 0.23 -1.31
CA PRO A 64 12.33 -0.41 -1.22
C PRO A 64 12.49 -1.37 -0.03
N LEU A 65 11.63 -1.22 0.98
CA LEU A 65 11.62 -2.02 2.21
C LEU A 65 10.67 -3.22 2.14
N ALA A 66 9.90 -3.39 1.05
CA ALA A 66 9.06 -4.56 0.88
C ALA A 66 9.94 -5.79 0.60
N LEU A 67 9.95 -6.72 1.55
CA LEU A 67 10.57 -8.03 1.40
C LEU A 67 9.63 -8.92 0.59
N TYR A 68 10.02 -9.15 -0.66
CA TYR A 68 9.37 -10.13 -1.52
C TYR A 68 10.02 -11.49 -1.34
N VAL A 69 9.23 -12.47 -0.93
CA VAL A 69 9.61 -13.88 -0.97
C VAL A 69 8.61 -14.59 -1.85
N ALA A 70 9.09 -15.14 -2.97
CA ALA A 70 8.31 -15.98 -3.86
C ALA A 70 8.97 -17.35 -3.95
N ASP A 71 8.16 -18.40 -3.88
CA ASP A 71 8.55 -19.77 -4.15
C ASP A 71 7.57 -20.41 -5.15
N THR A 72 7.76 -21.70 -5.44
CA THR A 72 6.89 -22.41 -6.40
C THR A 72 5.46 -22.62 -5.91
N GLY A 73 5.25 -22.55 -4.59
CA GLY A 73 3.96 -22.76 -3.94
C GLY A 73 3.25 -21.48 -3.52
N GLY A 74 3.89 -20.31 -3.59
CA GLY A 74 3.31 -19.06 -3.11
C GLY A 74 4.21 -17.84 -3.24
N SER A 75 3.67 -16.68 -2.88
CA SER A 75 4.42 -15.44 -2.79
C SER A 75 3.93 -14.60 -1.62
N SER A 76 4.81 -13.73 -1.14
CA SER A 76 4.52 -12.81 -0.05
C SER A 76 5.12 -11.44 -0.31
N ALA A 77 4.45 -10.44 0.23
CA ALA A 77 4.94 -9.09 0.42
C ALA A 77 4.90 -8.83 1.92
N ARG A 78 6.08 -8.68 2.53
CA ARG A 78 6.20 -8.41 3.96
C ARG A 78 6.99 -7.12 4.16
N GLY A 79 6.63 -6.33 5.15
CA GLY A 79 7.47 -5.23 5.60
C GLY A 79 7.04 -4.74 6.96
N GLY A 80 7.85 -3.86 7.51
CA GLY A 80 7.74 -3.45 8.90
C GLY A 80 9.04 -3.56 9.66
N GLY A 81 8.97 -3.33 10.96
CA GLY A 81 10.09 -3.21 11.88
C GLY A 81 10.06 -1.87 12.63
N SER A 82 11.00 -1.70 13.56
CA SER A 82 11.21 -0.43 14.25
C SER A 82 11.48 0.66 13.21
N ILE A 83 10.49 1.49 12.96
CA ILE A 83 10.58 2.55 11.97
C ILE A 83 11.63 3.55 12.47
N GLN A 84 12.64 3.81 11.64
CA GLN A 84 13.35 5.10 11.70
C GLN A 84 12.43 6.13 11.04
N ASP A 85 12.31 7.32 11.64
CA ASP A 85 11.50 8.44 11.14
C ASP A 85 11.47 8.50 9.60
N GLY A 86 10.27 8.40 9.04
CA GLY A 86 9.98 8.60 7.62
C GLY A 86 9.83 7.32 6.77
N THR A 87 9.80 6.12 7.35
CA THR A 87 9.49 4.90 6.59
C THR A 87 8.03 4.48 6.80
N ARG A 88 7.31 4.17 5.71
CA ARG A 88 5.92 3.66 5.76
C ARG A 88 5.95 2.14 5.59
N PRO A 89 5.11 1.36 6.28
CA PRO A 89 4.98 -0.06 5.98
C PRO A 89 4.42 -0.23 4.56
N PRO A 90 4.80 -1.29 3.83
CA PRO A 90 4.30 -1.55 2.48
C PRO A 90 2.81 -1.92 2.46
N VAL A 91 2.19 -2.13 3.63
CA VAL A 91 0.77 -2.46 3.77
C VAL A 91 0.10 -1.45 4.69
N ALA A 92 -0.91 -0.75 4.19
CA ALA A 92 -1.82 0.08 4.99
C ALA A 92 -3.20 -0.59 5.06
N ALA A 93 -3.91 -0.44 6.18
CA ALA A 93 -5.22 -1.07 6.33
C ALA A 93 -6.29 -0.16 6.96
N MET A 94 -7.54 -0.37 6.57
CA MET A 94 -8.70 0.33 7.10
C MET A 94 -9.84 -0.65 7.31
N LEU A 95 -10.44 -0.64 8.50
CA LEU A 95 -11.63 -1.41 8.85
C LEU A 95 -12.83 -0.48 8.95
N THR A 96 -13.93 -0.85 8.32
CA THR A 96 -15.20 -0.12 8.36
C THR A 96 -16.29 -1.03 8.90
N ILE A 97 -16.98 -0.60 9.95
CA ILE A 97 -18.15 -1.27 10.54
C ILE A 97 -19.20 -0.20 10.85
N ASN A 98 -20.47 -0.45 10.52
CA ASN A 98 -21.56 0.52 10.74
C ASN A 98 -21.30 1.92 10.12
N GLY A 99 -20.52 1.99 9.04
CA GLY A 99 -20.12 3.27 8.42
C GLY A 99 -19.07 4.06 9.19
N VAL A 100 -18.55 3.52 10.29
CA VAL A 100 -17.41 4.08 11.02
C VAL A 100 -16.13 3.47 10.47
N GLU A 101 -15.27 4.32 9.93
CA GLU A 101 -13.95 3.92 9.42
C GLU A 101 -12.90 4.04 10.53
N ARG A 102 -12.04 3.03 10.63
CA ARG A 102 -10.85 3.02 11.48
C ARG A 102 -9.67 2.59 10.65
N ALA A 103 -8.73 3.50 10.45
CA ALA A 103 -7.41 3.13 9.95
C ALA A 103 -6.71 2.29 11.03
N VAL A 104 -6.12 1.17 10.63
CA VAL A 104 -5.04 0.57 11.43
C VAL A 104 -3.91 1.59 11.34
N ARG A 105 -3.47 2.12 12.49
CA ARG A 105 -2.36 3.08 12.49
C ARG A 105 -1.20 2.50 11.71
N THR A 106 -0.60 3.33 10.86
CA THR A 106 0.63 3.04 10.13
C THR A 106 1.36 4.36 10.03
N GLY A 107 2.56 4.44 10.57
CA GLY A 107 3.44 5.59 10.49
C GLY A 107 3.76 6.26 11.83
N ASP A 108 4.82 7.06 11.76
CA ASP A 108 5.41 7.81 12.87
C ASP A 108 4.39 8.67 13.59
N GLU A 109 4.31 8.49 14.91
CA GLU A 109 3.88 9.56 15.79
C GLU A 109 5.15 10.34 16.16
N ASP A 110 5.40 11.45 15.46
CA ASP A 110 6.38 12.46 15.85
C ASP A 110 5.92 13.09 17.17
N MET A 111 6.14 12.40 18.29
CA MET A 111 6.00 13.00 19.61
C MET A 111 7.31 13.70 19.98
N PRO A 112 7.39 15.04 19.91
CA PRO A 112 8.58 15.74 20.37
C PRO A 112 8.82 15.40 21.85
N PRO A 113 10.09 15.30 22.28
CA PRO A 113 10.40 15.03 23.66
C PRO A 113 9.75 16.07 24.58
N MET A 114 9.12 15.61 25.66
CA MET A 114 8.54 16.49 26.67
C MET A 114 9.69 17.19 27.41
N CYS A 115 9.82 18.49 27.20
CA CYS A 115 10.82 19.29 27.90
C CYS A 115 10.22 19.97 29.13
N ILE A 116 10.74 19.62 30.31
CA ILE A 116 10.34 20.23 31.59
C ILE A 116 11.48 21.17 32.05
N PRO A 117 11.22 22.47 32.25
CA PRO A 117 12.21 23.40 32.76
C PRO A 117 12.82 22.93 34.09
N GLY A 118 14.15 22.86 34.16
CA GLY A 118 14.90 22.42 35.35
C GLY A 118 15.09 20.90 35.49
N PHE A 119 14.37 20.08 34.71
CA PHE A 119 14.50 18.61 34.74
C PHE A 119 15.04 18.03 33.43
N GLY A 120 15.11 18.82 32.36
CA GLY A 120 15.60 18.41 31.05
C GLY A 120 14.49 18.00 30.10
N CYS A 121 14.88 17.52 28.92
CA CYS A 121 13.95 16.94 27.96
C CYS A 121 13.88 15.43 28.16
N PHE A 122 12.67 14.93 28.39
CA PHE A 122 12.36 13.51 28.43
C PHE A 122 11.69 13.16 27.11
N GLY A 123 12.44 12.55 26.21
CA GLY A 123 11.86 11.85 25.09
C GLY A 123 11.25 10.56 25.57
N ALA A 124 10.05 10.24 25.12
CA ALA A 124 9.74 8.83 24.97
C ALA A 124 10.85 8.26 24.08
N SER A 125 11.54 7.21 24.53
CA SER A 125 12.07 6.26 23.56
C SER A 125 10.84 5.53 23.04
N SER A 126 10.03 6.20 22.21
CA SER A 126 8.87 5.58 21.59
C SER A 126 9.43 4.64 20.53
N GLY A 127 9.43 3.35 20.84
CA GLY A 127 9.56 2.32 19.81
C GLY A 127 8.21 2.24 19.12
N ILE A 128 8.17 2.62 17.85
CA ILE A 128 7.03 2.35 16.96
C ILE A 128 7.45 1.16 16.10
N ASP A 129 6.70 0.07 16.22
CA ASP A 129 6.85 -1.11 15.36
C ASP A 129 5.59 -1.24 14.52
N ASP A 130 5.72 -0.94 13.24
CA ASP A 130 4.69 -1.20 12.26
C ASP A 130 4.97 -2.54 11.61
N SER A 131 3.93 -3.32 11.35
CA SER A 131 4.04 -4.55 10.59
C SER A 131 2.94 -4.64 9.55
N GLY A 132 3.29 -5.14 8.37
CA GLY A 132 2.37 -5.33 7.27
C GLY A 132 2.75 -6.58 6.48
N GLU A 133 1.80 -7.48 6.28
CA GLU A 133 2.06 -8.76 5.64
C GLU A 133 0.93 -9.17 4.70
N ILE A 134 1.30 -9.63 3.51
CA ILE A 134 0.47 -10.46 2.65
C ILE A 134 1.24 -11.73 2.32
N VAL A 135 0.63 -12.88 2.59
CA VAL A 135 1.20 -14.18 2.25
C VAL A 135 0.17 -15.02 1.53
N LYS A 136 0.46 -15.39 0.30
CA LYS A 136 -0.32 -16.37 -0.45
C LYS A 136 0.43 -17.70 -0.50
N ASN A 137 -0.29 -18.77 -0.19
CA ASN A 137 0.17 -20.14 -0.39
C ASN A 137 -0.84 -20.84 -1.30
N ALA A 138 -0.52 -20.95 -2.58
CA ALA A 138 -1.38 -21.55 -3.60
C ALA A 138 -1.55 -23.06 -3.43
N VAL A 139 -0.56 -23.76 -2.85
CA VAL A 139 -0.67 -25.20 -2.55
C VAL A 139 -1.70 -25.42 -1.45
N ALA A 140 -1.63 -24.63 -0.38
CA ALA A 140 -2.59 -24.65 0.71
C ALA A 140 -3.91 -23.93 0.38
N ARG A 141 -3.94 -23.18 -0.72
CA ARG A 141 -5.07 -22.34 -1.16
C ARG A 141 -5.47 -21.33 -0.10
N THR A 142 -4.46 -20.70 0.50
CA THR A 142 -4.64 -19.72 1.58
C THR A 142 -4.07 -18.36 1.20
N LEU A 143 -4.70 -17.32 1.73
CA LEU A 143 -4.22 -15.94 1.69
C LEU A 143 -4.29 -15.38 3.12
N SER A 144 -3.15 -14.97 3.66
CA SER A 144 -3.07 -14.27 4.94
C SER A 144 -2.81 -12.78 4.68
N LEU A 145 -3.57 -11.93 5.36
CA LEU A 145 -3.46 -10.47 5.30
C LEU A 145 -3.29 -9.97 6.74
N SER A 146 -2.30 -9.13 6.99
CA SER A 146 -2.17 -8.45 8.28
C SER A 146 -1.62 -7.04 8.14
N ALA A 147 -2.07 -6.17 9.04
CA ALA A 147 -1.49 -4.88 9.31
C ALA A 147 -1.56 -4.66 10.82
N GLY A 148 -0.47 -4.19 11.40
CA GLY A 148 -0.34 -3.97 12.82
C GLY A 148 0.53 -2.76 13.14
N TYR A 149 0.26 -2.17 14.29
CA TYR A 149 0.97 -1.05 14.88
C TYR A 149 1.10 -1.33 16.36
N ASP A 150 2.32 -1.29 16.86
CA ASP A 150 2.60 -1.30 18.29
C ASP A 150 3.44 -0.08 18.62
N SER A 151 2.93 0.79 19.49
CA SER A 151 3.74 1.84 20.11
C SER A 151 3.97 1.56 21.58
N TYR A 152 5.24 1.70 21.97
CA TYR A 152 5.69 1.60 23.35
C TYR A 152 6.23 2.94 23.77
N ALA A 153 5.43 3.74 24.47
CA ALA A 153 5.92 4.94 25.13
C ALA A 153 6.17 4.64 26.61
N GLY A 154 7.43 4.68 27.02
CA GLY A 154 7.82 4.64 28.43
C GLY A 154 8.49 5.95 28.83
N CYS A 155 8.04 6.58 29.91
CA CYS A 155 8.79 7.66 30.55
C CYS A 155 9.36 7.22 31.91
N CYS A 156 10.57 7.70 32.20
CA CYS A 156 11.21 7.75 33.52
C CYS A 156 11.17 6.43 34.32
N ALA A 157 12.17 5.57 34.11
CA ALA A 157 12.37 4.32 34.86
C ALA A 157 12.41 4.49 36.41
N ASP A 158 12.69 5.70 36.90
CA ASP A 158 13.02 5.95 38.30
C ASP A 158 11.88 6.50 39.19
N TYR A 159 10.72 6.90 38.65
CA TYR A 159 9.66 7.60 39.43
C TYR A 159 8.22 7.11 39.24
N GLY A 160 8.00 5.79 39.23
CA GLY A 160 6.64 5.24 39.05
C GLY A 160 6.22 5.33 37.59
N SER A 161 6.93 4.56 36.76
CA SER A 161 6.83 4.52 35.30
C SER A 161 5.39 4.50 34.80
N TRP A 162 5.03 5.51 34.01
CA TRP A 162 3.90 5.45 33.11
C TRP A 162 4.38 4.78 31.82
N TYR A 163 3.72 3.69 31.44
CA TYR A 163 3.82 3.18 30.08
C TYR A 163 2.47 3.37 29.41
N SER A 164 2.48 3.84 28.17
CA SER A 164 1.33 3.69 27.29
C SER A 164 1.70 2.72 26.18
N ILE A 165 0.91 1.65 26.08
CA ILE A 165 0.94 0.75 24.94
C ILE A 165 -0.30 1.02 24.12
N ALA A 166 -0.09 1.36 22.86
CA ALA A 166 -1.17 1.46 21.90
C ALA A 166 -0.91 0.44 20.80
N THR A 167 -1.81 -0.53 20.70
CA THR A 167 -1.75 -1.58 19.68
C THR A 167 -2.97 -1.45 18.78
N ASP A 168 -2.77 -1.41 17.46
CA ASP A 168 -3.81 -1.72 16.49
C ASP A 168 -3.36 -2.94 15.70
N ASP A 169 -4.23 -3.93 15.53
CA ASP A 169 -3.91 -5.15 14.80
C ASP A 169 -5.14 -5.65 14.05
N LEU A 170 -4.99 -5.81 12.73
CA LEU A 170 -6.01 -6.35 11.84
C LEU A 170 -5.41 -7.51 11.06
N ARG A 171 -5.98 -8.70 11.22
CA ARG A 171 -5.49 -9.92 10.59
C ARG A 171 -6.62 -10.74 9.98
N PHE A 172 -6.36 -11.35 8.83
CA PHE A 172 -7.23 -12.32 8.18
C PHE A 172 -6.44 -13.56 7.72
N SER A 173 -7.07 -14.72 7.85
CA SER A 173 -6.67 -15.96 7.21
C SER A 173 -7.82 -16.43 6.33
N LEU A 174 -7.63 -16.36 5.00
CA LEU A 174 -8.64 -16.61 3.99
C LEU A 174 -8.35 -17.91 3.23
N PHE A 175 -9.43 -18.62 2.86
CA PHE A 175 -9.39 -19.90 2.15
C PHE A 175 -10.37 -19.84 0.97
N ASP A 176 -9.90 -20.20 -0.23
CA ASP A 176 -10.71 -20.36 -1.44
C ASP A 176 -10.08 -21.38 -2.40
N ALA A 177 -10.89 -22.26 -2.99
CA ALA A 177 -10.43 -23.22 -4.00
C ALA A 177 -9.79 -22.57 -5.24
N SER A 178 -10.11 -21.31 -5.55
CA SER A 178 -9.60 -20.54 -6.69
C SER A 178 -8.23 -19.92 -6.45
N PHE A 179 -7.68 -19.98 -5.24
CA PHE A 179 -6.32 -19.50 -4.94
C PHE A 179 -5.27 -20.48 -5.47
N THR A 180 -5.26 -20.70 -6.78
CA THR A 180 -4.34 -21.62 -7.46
C THR A 180 -3.12 -20.92 -8.03
N SER A 181 -3.17 -19.59 -8.19
CA SER A 181 -2.01 -18.81 -8.62
C SER A 181 -1.08 -18.56 -7.42
N PRO A 182 0.23 -18.83 -7.53
CA PRO A 182 1.18 -18.48 -6.48
C PRO A 182 1.30 -16.97 -6.29
N ASP A 183 0.95 -16.16 -7.29
CA ASP A 183 1.00 -14.70 -7.20
C ASP A 183 -0.15 -14.15 -6.33
N TYR A 184 0.18 -13.38 -5.30
CA TYR A 184 -0.78 -12.70 -4.43
C TYR A 184 -1.60 -11.64 -5.18
N ARG A 185 -1.07 -11.08 -6.28
CA ARG A 185 -1.63 -9.97 -7.08
C ARG A 185 -2.72 -10.38 -8.07
N GLN A 186 -3.45 -11.46 -7.78
CA GLN A 186 -4.44 -11.99 -8.69
C GLN A 186 -5.73 -11.16 -8.64
N ASP A 187 -5.95 -10.31 -9.63
CA ASP A 187 -7.19 -9.55 -9.79
C ASP A 187 -8.41 -10.46 -9.82
N GLY A 188 -9.49 -10.04 -9.17
CA GLY A 188 -10.74 -10.78 -9.19
C GLY A 188 -11.63 -10.56 -7.98
N THR A 189 -12.68 -11.35 -7.94
CA THR A 189 -13.62 -11.43 -6.82
C THR A 189 -13.79 -12.90 -6.44
N PHE A 190 -13.57 -13.20 -5.17
CA PHE A 190 -13.42 -14.54 -4.65
C PHE A 190 -14.39 -14.76 -3.48
N ALA A 191 -15.07 -15.90 -3.49
CA ALA A 191 -15.96 -16.29 -2.42
C ALA A 191 -15.16 -17.01 -1.35
N VAL A 192 -14.66 -16.25 -0.38
CA VAL A 192 -13.74 -16.76 0.64
C VAL A 192 -14.47 -17.27 1.86
N SER A 193 -13.84 -18.21 2.55
CA SER A 193 -14.12 -18.52 3.96
C SER A 193 -12.87 -18.22 4.78
N GLY A 194 -13.00 -18.17 6.11
CA GLY A 194 -11.84 -17.98 6.97
C GLY A 194 -12.15 -17.36 8.32
N THR A 195 -11.12 -16.80 8.93
CA THR A 195 -11.20 -16.06 10.18
C THR A 195 -10.52 -14.72 10.03
N GLY A 196 -11.12 -13.69 10.64
CA GLY A 196 -10.47 -12.41 10.84
C GLY A 196 -10.53 -11.99 12.30
N ALA A 197 -9.58 -11.16 12.70
CA ALA A 197 -9.59 -10.55 14.01
C ALA A 197 -9.17 -9.08 13.88
N PHE A 198 -9.81 -8.23 14.68
CA PHE A 198 -9.38 -6.85 14.87
C PHE A 198 -9.22 -6.60 16.36
N ALA A 199 -8.08 -6.05 16.75
CA ALA A 199 -7.82 -5.58 18.09
C ALA A 199 -7.34 -4.14 18.04
N THR A 200 -7.90 -3.28 18.88
CA THR A 200 -7.20 -2.08 19.33
C THR A 200 -7.14 -2.10 20.85
N VAL A 201 -5.95 -1.90 21.40
CA VAL A 201 -5.71 -1.91 22.84
C VAL A 201 -5.01 -0.61 23.19
N PHE A 202 -5.61 0.13 24.11
CA PHE A 202 -4.93 1.23 24.76
C PHE A 202 -4.80 0.92 26.25
N SER A 203 -3.57 0.76 26.70
CA SER A 203 -3.25 0.61 28.12
C SER A 203 -2.41 1.82 28.52
N ALA A 204 -2.96 2.68 29.38
CA ALA A 204 -2.20 3.68 30.11
C ALA A 204 -2.22 3.29 31.59
N GLY A 205 -1.05 2.99 32.15
CA GLY A 205 -0.96 2.54 33.53
C GLY A 205 0.33 2.95 34.20
N ASP A 206 0.22 3.22 35.51
CA ASP A 206 1.31 2.90 36.42
C ASP A 206 1.46 1.35 36.48
N ARG A 207 2.50 0.82 37.11
CA ARG A 207 2.83 -0.64 37.11
C ARG A 207 1.70 -1.59 37.57
N SER A 208 0.51 -1.11 37.93
CA SER A 208 -0.62 -1.87 38.47
C SER A 208 -1.55 -2.53 37.43
N GLY A 209 -1.35 -2.33 36.12
CA GLY A 209 -1.93 -3.21 35.09
C GLY A 209 -3.36 -2.88 34.63
N GLY A 210 -3.76 -1.61 34.64
CA GLY A 210 -5.01 -1.16 34.02
C GLY A 210 -4.96 -1.18 32.50
N VAL A 211 -5.91 -1.85 31.85
CA VAL A 211 -6.25 -1.62 30.45
C VAL A 211 -7.44 -0.68 30.46
N ASP A 212 -7.30 0.52 29.91
CA ASP A 212 -8.34 1.54 30.01
C ASP A 212 -9.46 1.28 28.99
N TYR A 213 -9.10 0.86 27.76
CA TYR A 213 -10.07 0.51 26.72
C TYR A 213 -9.49 -0.54 25.75
N SER A 214 -10.30 -1.54 25.41
CA SER A 214 -9.94 -2.53 24.39
C SER A 214 -11.10 -2.78 23.44
N THR A 215 -10.83 -2.78 22.13
CA THR A 215 -11.76 -3.31 21.12
C THR A 215 -11.22 -4.64 20.64
N ARG A 216 -12.03 -5.70 20.69
CA ARG A 216 -11.62 -7.04 20.24
C ARG A 216 -12.77 -7.68 19.48
N LEU A 217 -12.61 -7.77 18.15
CA LEU A 217 -13.63 -8.27 17.25
C LEU A 217 -13.17 -9.57 16.59
N THR A 218 -14.11 -10.51 16.47
CA THR A 218 -13.95 -11.70 15.62
C THR A 218 -14.77 -11.49 14.35
N LEU A 219 -14.15 -11.69 13.20
CA LEU A 219 -14.70 -11.40 11.88
C LEU A 219 -14.83 -12.69 11.06
N ALA A 220 -15.95 -12.84 10.35
CA ALA A 220 -16.21 -13.94 9.43
C ALA A 220 -16.21 -13.40 7.99
N PRO A 221 -15.09 -13.49 7.25
CA PRO A 221 -15.01 -13.04 5.86
C PRO A 221 -15.83 -13.95 4.94
N THR A 222 -16.47 -13.35 3.93
CA THR A 222 -17.29 -14.05 2.93
C THR A 222 -16.90 -13.71 1.49
N LEU A 223 -16.24 -12.57 1.28
CA LEU A 223 -15.84 -12.11 -0.05
C LEU A 223 -14.49 -11.41 0.03
N LEU A 224 -13.64 -11.68 -0.94
CA LEU A 224 -12.41 -10.93 -1.20
C LEU A 224 -12.48 -10.35 -2.61
N GLN A 225 -12.27 -9.05 -2.73
CA GLN A 225 -12.04 -8.38 -4.00
C GLN A 225 -10.58 -7.91 -4.06
N VAL A 226 -9.89 -8.27 -5.14
CA VAL A 226 -8.52 -7.83 -5.41
C VAL A 226 -8.55 -6.98 -6.66
N THR A 227 -8.03 -5.76 -6.54
CA THR A 227 -7.86 -4.83 -7.65
C THR A 227 -6.45 -4.26 -7.63
N GLY A 228 -5.66 -4.60 -8.63
CA GLY A 228 -4.42 -3.91 -8.94
C GLY A 228 -4.69 -2.60 -9.66
N GLY A 229 -3.91 -1.56 -9.34
CA GLY A 229 -3.75 -0.45 -10.27
C GLY A 229 -3.19 -1.02 -11.55
N ALA A 230 -4.01 -1.12 -12.60
CA ALA A 230 -3.59 -1.63 -13.90
C ALA A 230 -2.41 -0.78 -14.39
N VAL A 231 -1.19 -1.24 -14.10
CA VAL A 231 0.00 -0.71 -14.75
C VAL A 231 -0.16 -1.16 -16.19
N PRO A 232 -0.20 -0.24 -17.16
CA PRO A 232 -0.28 -0.63 -18.56
C PRO A 232 0.83 -1.65 -18.79
N GLU A 233 0.49 -2.82 -19.35
CA GLU A 233 1.48 -3.85 -19.57
C GLU A 233 2.65 -3.27 -20.38
N PRO A 234 3.88 -3.81 -20.27
CA PRO A 234 4.99 -3.35 -21.10
C PRO A 234 4.64 -3.28 -22.59
N GLY A 235 3.75 -4.16 -23.07
CA GLY A 235 3.17 -4.11 -24.41
C GLY A 235 2.28 -2.89 -24.66
N THR A 236 1.45 -2.49 -23.70
CA THR A 236 0.62 -1.28 -23.79
C THR A 236 1.49 -0.02 -23.87
N TRP A 237 2.58 0.05 -23.10
CA TRP A 237 3.56 1.14 -23.22
C TRP A 237 4.23 1.14 -24.59
N ALA A 238 4.70 -0.02 -25.05
CA ALA A 238 5.31 -0.13 -26.37
C ALA A 238 4.34 0.29 -27.49
N MET A 239 3.06 -0.08 -27.40
CA MET A 239 2.03 0.30 -28.36
C MET A 239 1.70 1.80 -28.30
N MET A 240 1.65 2.40 -27.11
CA MET A 240 1.49 3.86 -26.96
C MET A 240 2.68 4.59 -27.58
N LEU A 241 3.91 4.19 -27.24
CA LEU A 241 5.13 4.78 -27.78
C LEU A 241 5.21 4.62 -29.31
N LEU A 242 4.86 3.45 -29.83
CA LEU A 242 4.77 3.19 -31.26
C LEU A 242 3.71 4.09 -31.92
N GLY A 243 2.53 4.23 -31.31
CA GLY A 243 1.48 5.13 -31.77
C GLY A 243 1.94 6.58 -31.85
N PHE A 244 2.62 7.08 -30.80
CA PHE A 244 3.22 8.41 -30.80
C PHE A 244 4.32 8.56 -31.85
N ALA A 245 5.16 7.54 -32.04
CA ALA A 245 6.21 7.55 -33.05
C ALA A 245 5.63 7.59 -34.48
N LEU A 246 4.56 6.84 -34.76
CA LEU A 246 3.88 6.85 -36.06
C LEU A 246 3.20 8.19 -36.36
N ILE A 247 2.47 8.74 -35.38
CA ILE A 247 1.82 10.06 -35.51
C ILE A 247 2.87 11.16 -35.72
N GLY A 248 3.91 11.18 -34.88
CA GLY A 248 5.02 12.13 -35.00
C GLY A 248 5.77 11.99 -36.32
N GLY A 249 6.01 10.76 -36.78
CA GLY A 249 6.64 10.45 -38.06
C GLY A 249 5.82 10.97 -39.25
N GLY A 250 4.50 10.73 -39.24
CA GLY A 250 3.58 11.21 -40.29
C GLY A 250 3.54 12.74 -40.40
N LEU A 251 3.45 13.44 -39.26
CA LEU A 251 3.45 14.92 -39.23
C LEU A 251 4.77 15.52 -39.72
N ARG A 252 5.90 14.84 -39.48
CA ARG A 252 7.22 15.29 -39.95
C ARG A 252 7.40 15.05 -41.46
N HIS A 253 6.87 13.95 -41.98
CA HIS A 253 6.98 13.63 -43.40
C HIS A 253 6.13 14.55 -44.27
N GLY A 254 4.92 14.92 -43.83
CA GLY A 254 4.03 15.83 -44.58
C GLY A 254 4.58 17.25 -44.76
N ARG A 255 5.37 17.77 -43.80
CA ARG A 255 5.94 19.12 -43.88
C ARG A 255 7.11 19.24 -44.86
N ALA A 256 7.86 18.15 -45.08
CA ALA A 256 9.00 18.15 -46.00
C ALA A 256 8.58 18.24 -47.48
N ALA A 257 7.34 17.87 -47.83
CA ALA A 257 6.83 17.91 -49.21
C ALA A 257 6.25 19.27 -49.64
N ALA A 258 6.06 20.22 -48.72
CA ALA A 258 5.47 21.53 -49.02
C ALA A 258 6.36 22.57 -49.78
N PRO A 259 7.72 22.49 -49.86
CA PRO A 259 8.50 23.54 -50.52
C PRO A 259 8.31 23.61 -52.05
N ALA A 260 8.10 22.47 -52.71
CA ALA A 260 8.08 22.41 -54.18
C ALA A 260 6.81 23.03 -54.78
N ALA A 261 5.66 22.90 -54.11
CA ALA A 261 4.40 23.48 -54.58
C ALA A 261 4.36 25.01 -54.44
N ARG A 262 5.12 25.58 -53.49
CA ARG A 262 5.18 27.04 -53.29
C ARG A 262 6.07 27.74 -54.34
N ALA A 263 7.15 27.08 -54.77
CA ALA A 263 8.01 27.58 -55.84
C ALA A 263 7.29 27.60 -57.21
N ALA A 264 6.51 26.56 -57.54
CA ALA A 264 5.74 26.52 -58.78
C ALA A 264 4.61 27.57 -58.84
N ARG A 265 4.01 27.94 -57.69
CA ARG A 265 2.95 28.94 -57.63
C ARG A 265 3.45 30.39 -57.73
N GLN A 266 4.67 30.67 -57.28
CA GLN A 266 5.26 32.01 -57.41
C GLN A 266 5.69 32.35 -58.84
N LEU A 267 6.03 31.35 -59.66
CA LEU A 267 6.37 31.57 -61.07
C LEU A 267 5.15 31.85 -61.97
N GLY A 268 3.93 31.51 -61.53
CA GLY A 268 2.70 31.74 -62.29
C GLY A 268 1.99 33.07 -62.04
N GLN A 269 2.45 33.88 -61.07
CA GLN A 269 1.83 35.18 -60.73
C GLN A 269 2.62 36.40 -61.25
N ALA A 270 3.72 36.19 -61.96
CA ALA A 270 4.58 37.25 -62.51
C ALA A 270 4.38 37.49 -64.02
N ALA A 271 3.31 36.94 -64.61
CA ALA A 271 2.89 37.18 -66.00
C ALA A 271 1.50 37.84 -66.00
#